data_AF-A0A853IST4-F1
#
_entry.id   AF-A0A853IST4-F1
#
_cell.length_a   1.000
_cell.length_b   1.000
_cell.length_c   1.000
_cell.angle_alpha   90.00
_cell.angle_beta   90.00
_cell.angle_gamma   90.00
#
_symmetry.space_group_name_H-M   'P 1'
#
loop_
_entity.id
_entity.type
_entity.pdbx_description
1 polymer ?
#
loop_
_entity_poly.entity_id
_entity_poly.type
_entity_poly.pdbx_seq_one_letter_code
_entity_poly.pdbx_strand_id
1 'polypeptide(L)'
;MSLPDAQVRDWLTYLHSTLWMLPMPEAEADARIDAWMAAESPAVRARYLQACRRMSWLRFLPRHRRFGRDTLSLQAAAAAAHRYLQRHTGAPTSD
;
A
#
# COMPACT_ATOMS: atom_id res chain seq x y z
N MET A 1 -20.27 1.48 7.06
CA MET A 1 -19.07 1.02 6.34
C MET A 1 -19.45 -0.24 5.58
N SER A 2 -19.20 -0.33 4.27
CA SER A 2 -19.48 -1.55 3.50
C SER A 2 -18.45 -2.64 3.81
N LEU A 3 -18.74 -3.91 3.49
CA LEU A 3 -17.77 -5.00 3.68
C LEU A 3 -16.45 -4.76 2.92
N PRO A 4 -16.45 -4.36 1.63
CA PRO A 4 -15.20 -4.05 0.93
C PRO A 4 -14.40 -2.91 1.58
N ASP A 5 -15.08 -1.89 2.12
CA ASP A 5 -14.40 -0.79 2.81
C ASP A 5 -13.76 -1.27 4.13
N ALA A 6 -14.42 -2.17 4.85
CA ALA A 6 -13.89 -2.78 6.07
C ALA A 6 -12.63 -3.60 5.77
N GLN A 7 -12.69 -4.46 4.74
CA GLN A 7 -11.55 -5.29 4.32
C GLN A 7 -10.36 -4.43 3.88
N VAL A 8 -10.60 -3.36 3.11
CA VAL A 8 -9.52 -2.44 2.71
C VAL A 8 -8.92 -1.73 3.91
N ARG A 9 -9.73 -1.28 4.87
CA ARG A 9 -9.22 -0.68 6.12
C ARG A 9 -8.33 -1.67 6.87
N ASP A 10 -8.73 -2.93 6.96
CA ASP A 10 -7.96 -3.96 7.66
C ASP A 10 -6.62 -4.24 6.94
N TRP A 11 -6.64 -4.32 5.60
CA TRP A 11 -5.41 -4.41 4.78
C TRP A 11 -4.47 -3.23 4.99
N LEU A 12 -4.98 -2.00 4.93
CA LEU A 12 -4.17 -0.79 5.14
C LEU A 12 -3.56 -0.76 6.55
N THR A 13 -4.31 -1.21 7.55
CA THR A 13 -3.85 -1.29 8.95
C THR A 13 -2.73 -2.31 9.09
N TYR A 14 -2.94 -3.52 8.54
CA TYR A 14 -1.93 -4.58 8.53
C TYR A 14 -0.64 -4.15 7.83
N LEU A 15 -0.74 -3.55 6.63
CA LEU A 15 0.43 -3.10 5.87
C LEU A 15 1.16 -1.96 6.57
N HIS A 16 0.42 -1.00 7.15
CA HIS A 16 1.01 0.11 7.91
C HIS A 16 1.78 -0.36 9.14
N SER A 17 1.28 -1.35 9.88
CA SER A 17 1.98 -1.90 11.04
C SER A 17 3.16 -2.77 10.65
N THR A 18 3.12 -3.44 9.48
CA THR A 18 4.06 -4.52 9.16
C THR A 18 5.23 -4.06 8.31
N LEU A 19 4.99 -3.27 7.25
CA LEU A 19 5.97 -3.04 6.18
C LEU A 19 7.26 -2.35 6.64
N TRP A 20 7.19 -1.50 7.65
CA TRP A 20 8.38 -0.86 8.22
C TRP A 20 9.19 -1.78 9.14
N MET A 21 8.53 -2.75 9.78
CA MET A 21 9.16 -3.64 10.75
C MET A 21 9.78 -4.89 10.11
N LEU A 22 9.33 -5.24 8.90
CA LEU A 22 9.70 -6.48 8.25
C LEU A 22 11.08 -6.34 7.58
N PRO A 23 12.07 -7.18 7.92
CA PRO A 23 13.38 -7.18 7.28
C PRO A 23 13.30 -7.91 5.92
N MET A 24 12.53 -7.35 4.99
CA MET A 24 12.23 -7.95 3.69
C MET A 24 12.58 -6.99 2.56
N PRO A 25 13.17 -7.48 1.45
CA PRO A 25 13.37 -6.67 0.27
C PRO A 25 12.05 -6.13 -0.29
N GLU A 26 12.05 -4.89 -0.77
CA GLU A 26 10.83 -4.24 -1.28
C GLU A 26 10.16 -5.03 -2.41
N ALA A 27 10.95 -5.64 -3.30
CA ALA A 27 10.43 -6.45 -4.40
C ALA A 27 9.67 -7.70 -3.91
N GLU A 28 10.13 -8.32 -2.83
CA GLU A 28 9.44 -9.48 -2.24
C GLU A 28 8.14 -9.06 -1.55
N ALA A 29 8.15 -7.94 -0.82
CA ALA A 29 6.95 -7.38 -0.20
C ALA A 29 5.91 -7.01 -1.28
N ASP A 30 6.36 -6.38 -2.35
CA ASP A 30 5.53 -5.99 -3.49
C ASP A 30 4.88 -7.20 -4.17
N ALA A 31 5.65 -8.28 -4.43
CA ALA A 31 5.12 -9.52 -5.01
C ALA A 31 4.08 -10.19 -4.09
N ARG A 32 4.30 -10.18 -2.76
CA ARG A 32 3.31 -10.70 -1.80
C ARG A 32 2.02 -9.89 -1.80
N ILE A 33 2.12 -8.56 -1.80
CA ILE A 33 0.96 -7.67 -1.86
C ILE A 33 0.18 -7.93 -3.16
N ASP A 34 0.86 -8.06 -4.29
CA ASP A 34 0.22 -8.36 -5.57
C ASP A 34 -0.52 -9.71 -5.53
N ALA A 35 0.09 -10.75 -4.96
CA ALA A 35 -0.54 -12.05 -4.79
C ALA A 35 -1.75 -12.02 -3.85
N TRP A 36 -1.67 -11.32 -2.72
CA TRP A 36 -2.79 -11.18 -1.78
C TRP A 36 -3.95 -10.41 -2.40
N MET A 37 -3.66 -9.29 -3.08
CA MET A 37 -4.69 -8.52 -3.76
C MET A 37 -5.30 -9.31 -4.91
N ALA A 38 -4.56 -10.15 -5.64
CA ALA A 38 -5.11 -11.00 -6.69
C ALA A 38 -6.15 -12.01 -6.17
N ALA A 39 -6.02 -12.47 -4.92
CA ALA A 39 -6.97 -13.37 -4.26
C ALA A 39 -8.21 -12.65 -3.71
N GLU A 40 -8.21 -11.32 -3.66
CA GLU A 40 -9.32 -10.51 -3.18
C GLU A 40 -10.40 -10.27 -4.24
N SER A 41 -11.60 -9.94 -3.77
CA SER A 41 -12.71 -9.61 -4.67
C SER A 41 -12.40 -8.38 -5.55
N PRO A 42 -12.99 -8.26 -6.76
CA PRO A 42 -12.83 -7.08 -7.61
C PRO A 42 -13.18 -5.77 -6.90
N ALA A 43 -14.20 -5.78 -6.03
CA ALA A 43 -14.60 -4.62 -5.24
C ALA A 43 -13.51 -4.17 -4.26
N VAL A 44 -12.90 -5.12 -3.53
CA VAL A 44 -11.80 -4.84 -2.60
C VAL A 44 -10.58 -4.32 -3.36
N ARG A 45 -10.19 -4.97 -4.47
CA ARG A 45 -9.06 -4.53 -5.31
C ARG A 45 -9.23 -3.10 -5.81
N ALA A 46 -10.42 -2.75 -6.31
CA ALA A 46 -10.70 -1.40 -6.79
C ALA A 46 -10.63 -0.35 -5.66
N ARG A 47 -11.15 -0.69 -4.48
CA ARG A 47 -11.12 0.18 -3.30
C ARG A 47 -9.71 0.34 -2.73
N TYR A 48 -8.92 -0.74 -2.71
CA TYR A 48 -7.52 -0.71 -2.33
C TYR A 48 -6.70 0.17 -3.28
N LEU A 49 -6.86 -0.01 -4.60
CA LEU A 49 -6.21 0.84 -5.61
C LEU A 49 -6.54 2.32 -5.40
N GLN A 50 -7.81 2.64 -5.11
CA GLN A 50 -8.22 4.01 -4.80
C GLN A 50 -7.58 4.54 -3.51
N ALA A 51 -7.46 3.72 -2.46
CA ALA A 51 -6.76 4.08 -1.25
C ALA A 51 -5.27 4.36 -1.53
N CYS A 52 -4.61 3.53 -2.33
CA CYS A 52 -3.23 3.75 -2.75
C CYS A 52 -3.06 5.11 -3.43
N ARG A 53 -3.96 5.50 -4.35
CA ARG A 53 -3.95 6.85 -4.99
C ARG A 53 -3.98 7.98 -3.98
N ARG A 54 -4.79 7.85 -2.94
CA ARG A 54 -4.96 8.89 -1.90
C ARG A 54 -3.80 8.95 -0.92
N MET A 55 -3.10 7.85 -0.68
CA MET A 55 -2.06 7.74 0.36
C MET A 55 -0.65 7.88 -0.18
N SER A 56 -0.41 7.65 -1.47
CA SER A 56 0.94 7.60 -2.06
C SER A 56 1.78 8.84 -1.79
N TRP A 57 1.18 10.04 -1.72
CA TRP A 57 1.91 11.29 -1.46
C TRP A 57 2.54 11.35 -0.07
N LEU A 58 2.02 10.59 0.91
CA LEU A 58 2.51 10.56 2.29
C LEU A 58 3.95 10.01 2.40
N ARG A 59 4.48 9.37 1.34
CA ARG A 59 5.89 8.97 1.28
C ARG A 59 6.85 10.16 1.42
N PHE A 60 6.40 11.35 1.07
CA PHE A 60 7.18 12.59 1.13
C PHE A 60 7.07 13.34 2.46
N LEU A 61 6.45 12.75 3.48
CA LEU A 61 6.39 13.37 4.80
C LEU A 61 7.81 13.68 5.35
N PRO A 62 7.99 14.77 6.10
CA PRO A 62 9.29 15.14 6.63
C PRO A 62 9.78 14.13 7.67
N ARG A 63 11.06 13.73 7.57
CA ARG A 63 11.71 12.78 8.50
C ARG A 63 12.19 13.46 9.80
N HIS A 64 11.46 14.47 10.28
CA HIS A 64 11.88 15.25 11.43
C HIS A 64 11.83 14.40 12.72
N ARG A 65 12.86 14.50 13.57
CA ARG A 65 12.98 13.70 14.82
C ARG A 65 11.73 13.78 15.72
N ARG A 66 11.04 14.91 15.71
CA ARG A 66 9.77 15.14 16.45
C ARG A 66 8.62 14.21 16.06
N PHE A 67 8.63 13.65 14.84
CA PHE A 67 7.53 12.83 14.32
C PHE A 67 7.77 11.32 14.46
N GLY A 68 8.95 10.94 14.93
CA GLY A 68 9.25 9.60 15.43
C GLY A 68 9.00 8.45 14.46
N ARG A 69 8.73 7.28 15.04
CA ARG A 69 8.55 6.00 14.36
C ARG A 69 7.30 5.95 13.48
N ASP A 70 6.22 6.61 13.91
CA ASP A 70 4.93 6.53 13.21
C ASP A 70 5.00 7.13 11.81
N THR A 71 5.77 8.22 11.65
CA THR A 71 6.00 8.82 10.33
C THR A 71 6.81 7.89 9.44
N LEU A 72 7.81 7.19 9.97
CA LEU A 72 8.57 6.21 9.19
C LEU A 72 7.69 5.05 8.74
N SER A 73 6.84 4.53 9.63
CA SER A 73 5.88 3.46 9.31
C SER A 73 4.88 3.90 8.25
N LEU A 74 4.41 5.14 8.35
CA LEU A 74 3.48 5.71 7.37
C LEU A 74 4.14 5.92 6.02
N GLN A 75 5.38 6.43 5.99
CA GLN A 75 6.15 6.60 4.77
C GLN A 75 6.44 5.28 4.07
N ALA A 76 6.79 4.23 4.82
CA ALA A 76 7.02 2.89 4.27
C ALA A 76 5.76 2.33 3.60
N ALA A 77 4.61 2.41 4.29
CA ALA A 77 3.32 1.99 3.72
C ALA A 77 2.93 2.83 2.48
N ALA A 78 3.15 4.14 2.52
CA ALA A 78 2.88 5.03 1.40
C ALA A 78 3.81 4.79 0.19
N ALA A 79 5.06 4.40 0.44
CA ALA A 79 6.00 4.00 -0.61
C ALA A 79 5.56 2.71 -1.30
N ALA A 80 5.14 1.69 -0.54
CA ALA A 80 4.57 0.46 -1.10
C ALA A 80 3.28 0.75 -1.89
N ALA A 81 2.39 1.59 -1.37
CA ALA A 81 1.18 2.02 -2.08
C ALA A 81 1.51 2.72 -3.41
N HIS A 82 2.55 3.55 -3.46
CA HIS A 82 2.99 4.19 -4.69
C HIS A 82 3.51 3.18 -5.71
N ARG A 83 4.34 2.22 -5.29
CA ARG A 83 4.85 1.17 -6.19
C ARG A 83 3.74 0.26 -6.71
N TYR A 84 2.76 -0.06 -5.87
CA TYR A 84 1.55 -0.78 -6.29
C TYR A 84 0.80 -0.01 -7.38
N LEU A 85 0.61 1.30 -7.25
CA LEU A 85 -0.01 2.08 -8.33
C LEU A 85 0.77 2.01 -9.63
N GLN A 86 2.09 2.13 -9.58
CA GLN A 86 2.89 2.08 -10.82
C GLN A 86 2.69 0.76 -11.56
N ARG A 87 2.66 -0.37 -10.84
CA ARG A 87 2.45 -1.71 -11.44
C ARG A 87 1.03 -1.96 -11.94
N HIS A 88 0.02 -1.36 -11.29
CA HIS A 88 -1.40 -1.63 -11.58
C HIS A 88 -2.13 -0.52 -12.35
N THR A 89 -1.44 0.59 -12.66
CA THR A 89 -1.99 1.69 -13.46
C THR A 89 -1.08 2.13 -14.61
N GLY A 90 0.17 1.66 -14.66
CA GLY A 90 1.12 1.95 -15.73
C GLY A 90 0.95 1.05 -16.97
N ALA A 91 0.31 1.61 -18.00
CA ALA A 91 0.27 1.26 -19.43
C ALA A 91 -0.36 -0.08 -19.90
N PRO A 92 -1.13 -0.05 -21.01
CA PRO A 92 -1.69 -1.23 -21.65
C PRO A 92 -0.58 -2.04 -22.33
N THR A 93 -0.68 -3.36 -22.28
CA THR A 93 -0.03 -4.24 -23.25
C THR A 93 -0.50 -3.78 -24.63
N SER A 94 0.37 -3.09 -25.38
CA SER A 94 0.17 -2.94 -26.82
C SER A 94 0.24 -4.34 -27.42
N ASP A 95 -0.84 -4.75 -28.07
CA ASP A 95 -0.83 -5.79 -29.11
C ASP A 95 0.12 -5.39 -30.26
#